data_AF-A0A556TQ68-F1
#
_entry.id   AF-A0A556TQ68-F1
#
_cell.length_a   1.000
_cell.length_b   1.000
_cell.length_c   1.000
_cell.angle_alpha   90.00
_cell.angle_beta   90.00
_cell.angle_gamma   90.00
#
_symmetry.space_group_name_H-M   'P 1'
#
loop_
_entity.id
_entity.type
_entity.pdbx_description
1 polymer ?
#
loop_
_entity_poly.entity_id
_entity_poly.type
_entity_poly.pdbx_seq_one_letter_code
_entity_poly.pdbx_strand_id
1 'polypeptide(L)'
;MAIAKHKEKLTKLQDNTPPSDGSRINTPKKPVPAVKDVIARALKHIGAYQELNNQEQVQALIDEEMCINCGKCYMTCNDSGYQAITFDPETHLPVVQDSCTGCTLCLSVCPIIDCIQMITRTTPYVPKRGLPQAIMPVC
;
A
#
# COMPACT_ATOMS: atom_id res chain seq x y z
N MET A 1 8.21 1.17 23.38
CA MET A 1 7.70 1.29 24.77
C MET A 1 6.40 2.11 24.92
N ALA A 2 6.21 3.23 24.20
CA ALA A 2 5.02 4.09 24.38
C ALA A 2 3.73 3.50 23.79
N ILE A 3 3.80 2.86 22.61
CA ILE A 3 2.63 2.36 21.88
C ILE A 3 2.02 1.12 22.56
N ALA A 4 2.85 0.19 23.08
CA ALA A 4 2.36 -0.98 23.84
C ALA A 4 1.55 -0.58 25.09
N LYS A 5 2.02 0.45 25.81
CA LYS A 5 1.31 1.02 26.97
C LYS A 5 0.05 1.80 26.57
N HIS A 6 0.05 2.39 25.37
CA HIS A 6 -1.12 3.05 24.81
C HIS A 6 -2.20 2.03 24.45
N LYS A 7 -1.83 0.90 23.84
CA LYS A 7 -2.75 -0.20 23.52
C LYS A 7 -3.38 -0.81 24.78
N GLU A 8 -2.61 -1.07 25.84
CA GLU A 8 -3.16 -1.51 27.13
C GLU A 8 -4.16 -0.51 27.74
N LYS A 9 -3.96 0.79 27.55
CA LYS A 9 -4.91 1.82 27.99
C LYS A 9 -6.18 1.83 27.14
N LEU A 10 -6.06 1.61 25.83
CA LEU A 10 -7.21 1.52 24.93
C LEU A 10 -8.09 0.29 25.24
N THR A 11 -7.49 -0.85 25.58
CA THR A 11 -8.23 -2.06 25.98
C THR A 11 -9.04 -1.86 27.28
N LYS A 12 -8.65 -0.88 28.11
CA LYS A 12 -9.31 -0.56 29.39
C LYS A 12 -10.37 0.53 29.27
N LEU A 13 -10.54 1.16 28.11
CA LEU A 13 -11.61 2.12 27.88
C LEU A 13 -12.91 1.38 27.57
N GLN A 14 -13.89 1.51 28.46
CA GLN A 14 -15.26 1.09 28.18
C GLN A 14 -15.87 2.03 27.14
N ASP A 15 -16.49 1.42 26.12
CA ASP A 15 -17.10 2.11 25.00
C ASP A 15 -18.38 2.82 25.48
N ASN A 16 -18.23 4.08 25.91
CA ASN A 16 -19.35 4.93 26.36
C ASN A 16 -20.14 5.53 25.18
N THR A 17 -20.06 4.90 24.01
CA THR A 17 -20.78 5.36 22.83
C THR A 17 -22.28 5.16 23.09
N PRO A 18 -23.09 6.24 23.15
CA PRO A 18 -24.52 6.09 23.37
C PRO A 18 -25.12 5.22 22.26
N PRO A 19 -26.03 4.30 22.58
CA PRO A 19 -26.68 3.47 21.57
C PRO A 19 -27.38 4.41 20.59
N SER A 20 -27.00 4.34 19.31
CA SER A 20 -27.64 5.16 18.29
C SER A 20 -29.05 4.62 18.07
N ASP A 21 -30.02 5.28 18.69
CA ASP A 21 -31.44 4.97 18.51
C ASP A 21 -31.88 5.46 17.13
N GLY A 22 -32.19 4.51 16.24
CA GLY A 22 -32.65 4.81 14.89
C GLY A 22 -32.37 3.66 13.92
N SER A 23 -33.43 3.19 13.24
CA SER A 23 -33.31 2.27 12.10
C SER A 23 -32.55 2.97 10.97
N ARG A 24 -31.27 2.64 10.82
CA ARG A 24 -30.39 3.18 9.76
C ARG A 24 -30.73 2.53 8.41
N ILE A 25 -31.92 2.79 7.89
CA ILE A 25 -32.30 2.36 6.55
C ILE A 25 -31.54 3.23 5.54
N ASN A 26 -30.62 2.62 4.81
CA ASN A 26 -29.89 3.30 3.74
C ASN A 26 -30.80 3.43 2.51
N THR A 27 -31.37 4.61 2.28
CA THR A 27 -32.17 4.87 1.07
C THR A 27 -31.26 5.11 -0.14
N PRO A 28 -31.53 4.48 -1.31
CA PRO A 28 -30.73 4.69 -2.52
C PRO A 28 -30.73 6.16 -2.95
N LYS A 29 -29.57 6.80 -2.97
CA LYS A 29 -29.40 8.18 -3.46
C LYS A 29 -29.35 8.27 -4.99
N LYS A 30 -29.15 7.14 -5.67
CA LYS A 30 -29.06 7.02 -7.13
C LYS A 30 -29.86 5.79 -7.58
N PRO A 31 -30.37 5.78 -8.82
CA PRO A 31 -30.99 4.58 -9.40
C PRO A 31 -30.02 3.40 -9.36
N VAL A 32 -30.54 2.22 -9.02
CA VAL A 32 -29.75 0.98 -9.08
C VAL A 32 -29.45 0.68 -10.55
N PRO A 33 -28.17 0.51 -10.93
CA PRO A 33 -27.82 0.26 -12.33
C PRO A 33 -28.36 -1.07 -12.81
N ALA A 34 -28.87 -1.10 -14.04
CA ALA A 34 -29.22 -2.35 -14.71
C ALA A 34 -27.97 -3.02 -15.28
N VAL A 35 -28.07 -4.31 -15.64
CA VAL A 35 -26.95 -5.07 -16.24
C VAL A 35 -26.39 -4.34 -17.46
N LYS A 36 -27.25 -3.77 -18.31
CA LYS A 36 -26.86 -3.00 -19.51
C LYS A 36 -25.98 -1.79 -19.20
N ASP A 37 -26.07 -1.22 -18.00
CA ASP A 37 -25.34 0.00 -17.62
C ASP A 37 -23.91 -0.30 -17.13
N VAL A 38 -23.60 -1.57 -16.85
CA VAL A 38 -22.28 -2.02 -16.35
C VAL A 38 -21.49 -2.82 -17.37
N ILE A 39 -22.12 -3.30 -18.44
CA ILE A 39 -21.43 -3.99 -19.55
C ILE A 39 -20.31 -3.09 -20.07
N ALA A 40 -19.12 -3.68 -20.23
CA ALA A 40 -17.93 -3.02 -20.79
C ALA A 40 -17.37 -1.81 -20.01
N ARG A 41 -17.86 -1.50 -18.80
CA ARG A 41 -17.44 -0.31 -18.02
C ARG A 41 -15.94 -0.26 -17.69
N ALA A 42 -15.29 -1.42 -17.59
CA ALA A 42 -13.86 -1.54 -17.29
C ALA A 42 -12.94 -1.42 -18.52
N LEU A 43 -13.46 -1.53 -19.76
CA LEU A 43 -12.64 -1.56 -20.97
C LEU A 43 -11.82 -0.28 -21.17
N LYS A 44 -12.29 0.86 -20.66
CA LYS A 44 -11.57 2.14 -20.66
C LYS A 44 -10.26 2.15 -19.86
N HIS A 45 -10.00 1.10 -19.08
CA HIS A 45 -8.77 0.94 -18.27
C HIS A 45 -7.81 -0.11 -18.84
N ILE A 46 -8.12 -0.70 -20.00
CA ILE A 46 -7.32 -1.73 -20.66
C ILE A 46 -6.76 -1.13 -21.95
N GLY A 47 -5.44 -1.21 -22.13
CA GLY A 47 -4.75 -0.62 -23.29
C GLY A 47 -3.34 -1.19 -23.45
N ALA A 48 -2.57 -0.64 -24.38
CA ALA A 48 -1.17 -1.01 -24.56
C ALA A 48 -0.29 -0.51 -23.40
N TYR A 49 0.88 -1.14 -23.20
CA TYR A 49 1.82 -0.71 -22.16
C TYR A 49 2.28 0.75 -22.29
N GLN A 50 2.39 1.26 -23.53
CA GLN A 50 2.79 2.64 -23.80
C GLN A 50 1.75 3.68 -23.34
N GLU A 51 0.50 3.26 -23.13
CA GLU A 51 -0.57 4.12 -22.61
C GLU A 51 -0.49 4.26 -21.07
N LEU A 52 0.35 3.47 -20.40
CA LEU A 52 0.57 3.55 -18.96
C LEU A 52 1.60 4.66 -18.64
N ASN A 53 1.28 5.48 -17.64
CA ASN A 53 2.16 6.56 -17.22
C ASN A 53 3.32 6.02 -16.36
N ASN A 54 4.55 6.09 -16.88
CA ASN A 54 5.76 5.68 -16.17
C ASN A 54 6.33 6.78 -15.25
N GLN A 55 5.76 7.97 -15.24
CA GLN A 55 6.12 9.07 -14.33
C GLN A 55 5.29 9.04 -13.05
N GLU A 56 4.06 8.51 -13.10
CA GLU A 56 3.17 8.32 -11.95
C GLU A 56 3.58 7.08 -11.13
N GLN A 57 4.72 7.19 -10.44
CA GLN A 57 5.26 6.13 -9.60
C GLN A 57 4.60 6.13 -8.21
N VAL A 58 4.59 4.96 -7.59
CA VAL A 58 4.03 4.73 -6.25
C VAL A 58 5.09 4.17 -5.30
N GLN A 59 4.83 4.28 -4.00
CA GLN A 59 5.62 3.69 -2.93
C GLN A 59 4.70 2.94 -1.97
N ALA A 60 5.20 1.86 -1.39
CA ALA A 60 4.46 1.13 -0.36
C ALA A 60 4.47 1.92 0.97
N LEU A 61 3.31 2.02 1.61
CA LEU A 61 3.12 2.54 2.96
C LEU A 61 2.56 1.41 3.82
N ILE A 62 3.20 1.13 4.96
CA ILE A 62 2.76 0.08 5.89
C ILE A 62 2.10 0.75 7.09
N ASP A 63 0.90 0.29 7.44
CA ASP A 63 0.23 0.67 8.68
C ASP A 63 0.73 -0.21 9.83
N GLU A 64 1.46 0.42 10.77
CA GLU A 64 2.03 -0.24 11.95
C GLU A 64 0.95 -0.77 12.91
N GLU A 65 -0.24 -0.20 12.92
CA GLU A 65 -1.32 -0.61 13.82
C GLU A 65 -2.00 -1.89 13.36
N MET A 66 -2.06 -2.12 12.05
CA MET A 66 -2.57 -3.36 11.45
C MET A 66 -1.50 -4.44 11.28
N CYS A 67 -0.22 -4.09 11.43
CA CYS A 67 0.88 -5.02 11.24
C CYS A 67 0.89 -6.11 12.32
N ILE A 68 1.01 -7.37 11.89
CA ILE A 68 1.16 -8.53 12.78
C ILE A 68 2.60 -9.04 12.87
N ASN A 69 3.59 -8.22 12.48
CA ASN A 69 5.02 -8.49 12.66
C ASN A 69 5.56 -9.78 11.98
N CYS A 70 4.87 -10.29 10.94
CA CYS A 70 5.25 -11.56 10.30
C CYS A 70 6.49 -11.51 9.41
N GLY A 71 6.96 -10.32 9.02
CA GLY A 71 8.16 -10.13 8.19
C GLY A 71 8.05 -10.58 6.72
N LYS A 72 6.89 -11.05 6.23
CA LYS A 72 6.72 -11.51 4.83
C LYS A 72 7.03 -10.42 3.80
N CYS A 73 6.63 -9.17 4.09
CA CYS A 73 6.94 -8.01 3.27
C CYS A 73 8.46 -7.78 3.18
N TYR A 74 9.17 -7.87 4.31
CA TYR A 74 10.63 -7.77 4.39
C TYR A 74 11.32 -8.86 3.56
N MET A 75 11.01 -10.14 3.82
CA MET A 75 11.62 -11.27 3.09
C MET A 75 11.40 -11.16 1.57
N THR A 76 10.17 -10.84 1.15
CA THR A 76 9.84 -10.73 -0.27
C THR A 76 10.56 -9.56 -0.94
N CYS A 77 10.70 -8.43 -0.24
CA CYS A 77 11.46 -7.30 -0.77
C CYS A 77 12.96 -7.61 -0.84
N ASN A 78 13.47 -8.44 0.08
CA ASN A 78 14.88 -8.81 0.12
C ASN A 78 15.25 -9.78 -1.01
N ASP A 79 14.50 -10.88 -1.15
CA ASP A 79 14.91 -11.98 -2.03
C ASP A 79 14.29 -11.89 -3.43
N SER A 80 13.16 -11.18 -3.56
CA SER A 80 12.42 -11.03 -4.82
C SER A 80 12.25 -9.57 -5.25
N GLY A 81 12.91 -8.63 -4.57
CA GLY A 81 12.70 -7.20 -4.76
C GLY A 81 13.98 -6.38 -4.76
N TYR A 82 13.96 -5.29 -3.98
CA TYR A 82 14.95 -4.21 -4.02
C TYR A 82 15.58 -3.90 -2.66
N GLN A 83 15.42 -4.80 -1.68
CA GLN A 83 15.99 -4.67 -0.33
C GLN A 83 15.61 -3.32 0.33
N ALA A 84 14.38 -2.87 0.09
CA ALA A 84 13.91 -1.52 0.42
C ALA A 84 13.07 -1.44 1.70
N ILE A 85 13.04 -2.52 2.48
CA ILE A 85 12.31 -2.58 3.75
C ILE A 85 13.32 -2.93 4.84
N THR A 86 13.38 -2.14 5.90
CA THR A 86 14.08 -2.49 7.13
C THR A 86 13.13 -3.18 8.08
N PHE A 87 13.61 -4.19 8.78
CA PHE A 87 12.83 -4.92 9.77
C PHE A 87 13.50 -4.77 11.12
N ASP A 88 12.82 -4.10 12.05
CA ASP A 88 13.39 -3.80 13.36
C ASP A 88 13.59 -5.10 14.18
N PRO A 89 14.78 -5.36 14.75
CA PRO A 89 15.09 -6.63 15.40
C PRO A 89 14.40 -6.81 16.77
N GLU A 90 13.89 -5.75 17.40
CA GLU A 90 13.25 -5.83 18.72
C GLU A 90 11.72 -5.84 18.61
N THR A 91 11.18 -4.93 17.81
CA THR A 91 9.74 -4.73 17.61
C THR A 91 9.18 -5.53 16.45
N HIS A 92 10.04 -6.04 15.55
CA HIS A 92 9.64 -6.72 14.32
C HIS A 92 8.69 -5.88 13.47
N LEU A 93 8.82 -4.54 13.52
CA LEU A 93 8.06 -3.63 12.67
C LEU A 93 8.84 -3.35 11.37
N PRO A 94 8.20 -3.51 10.20
CA PRO A 94 8.80 -3.18 8.91
C PRO A 94 8.66 -1.69 8.59
N VAL A 95 9.73 -1.06 8.10
CA VAL A 95 9.74 0.33 7.63
C VAL A 95 10.20 0.37 6.18
N VAL A 96 9.42 1.01 5.30
CA VAL A 96 9.73 1.17 3.88
C VAL A 96 10.69 2.34 3.68
N GLN A 97 11.77 2.12 2.94
CA GLN A 97 12.76 3.14 2.60
C GLN A 97 12.47 3.82 1.24
N ASP A 98 13.13 4.95 0.99
CA ASP A 98 13.04 5.70 -0.28
C ASP A 98 13.54 4.92 -1.51
N SER A 99 14.31 3.86 -1.28
CA SER A 99 14.79 2.92 -2.29
C SER A 99 13.69 2.03 -2.88
N CYS A 100 12.47 2.08 -2.32
CA CYS A 100 11.30 1.38 -2.81
C CYS A 100 10.93 1.83 -4.24
N THR A 101 10.71 0.85 -5.11
CA THR A 101 10.37 1.06 -6.53
C THR A 101 8.88 0.95 -6.83
N GLY A 102 8.05 0.69 -5.82
CA GLY A 102 6.62 0.52 -6.02
C GLY A 102 6.21 -0.77 -6.73
N CYS A 103 7.05 -1.81 -6.75
CA CYS A 103 6.78 -3.07 -7.44
C CYS A 103 5.56 -3.87 -6.93
N THR A 104 4.92 -3.45 -5.83
CA THR A 104 3.73 -4.04 -5.21
C THR A 104 3.86 -5.45 -4.62
N LEU A 105 5.00 -6.14 -4.74
CA LEU A 105 5.15 -7.52 -4.24
C LEU A 105 4.90 -7.66 -2.73
N CYS A 106 5.34 -6.70 -1.93
CA CYS A 106 5.12 -6.73 -0.48
C CYS A 106 3.62 -6.68 -0.10
N LEU A 107 2.83 -5.90 -0.84
CA LEU A 107 1.38 -5.81 -0.66
C LEU A 107 0.73 -7.16 -1.00
N SER A 108 1.12 -7.79 -2.12
CA SER A 108 0.53 -9.05 -2.58
C SER A 108 0.74 -10.24 -1.64
N VAL A 109 1.81 -10.22 -0.82
CA VAL A 109 2.14 -11.30 0.13
C VAL A 109 1.70 -11.01 1.56
N CYS A 110 1.21 -9.80 1.85
CA CYS A 110 0.83 -9.41 3.19
C CYS A 110 -0.43 -10.20 3.62
N PRO A 111 -0.42 -10.90 4.77
CA PRO A 111 -1.57 -11.69 5.21
C PRO A 111 -2.73 -10.83 5.74
N ILE A 112 -2.49 -9.55 6.01
CA ILE A 112 -3.49 -8.60 6.52
C ILE A 112 -3.94 -7.70 5.38
N ILE A 113 -5.23 -7.77 5.06
CA ILE A 113 -5.86 -6.94 4.03
C ILE A 113 -5.68 -5.47 4.40
N ASP A 114 -5.32 -4.66 3.40
CA ASP A 114 -5.11 -3.20 3.49
C ASP A 114 -4.01 -2.72 4.46
N CYS A 115 -3.26 -3.63 5.11
CA CYS A 115 -2.11 -3.28 5.95
C CYS A 115 -1.00 -2.56 5.18
N ILE A 116 -0.85 -2.87 3.88
CA ILE A 116 0.08 -2.17 2.99
C ILE A 116 -0.73 -1.51 1.89
N GLN A 117 -0.49 -0.21 1.69
CA GLN A 117 -1.14 0.58 0.63
C GLN A 117 -0.09 1.15 -0.32
N MET A 118 -0.47 1.37 -1.57
CA MET A 118 0.38 2.03 -2.56
C MET A 118 -0.02 3.51 -2.62
N ILE A 119 0.89 4.38 -2.19
CA ILE A 119 0.70 5.83 -2.21
C ILE A 119 1.50 6.44 -3.36
N THR A 120 1.05 7.58 -3.89
CA THR A 120 1.81 8.32 -4.91
C THR A 120 3.16 8.73 -4.36
N ARG A 121 4.24 8.48 -5.11
CA ARG A 121 5.59 8.84 -4.71
C ARG A 121 5.75 10.36 -4.74
N THR A 122 6.25 10.94 -3.66
CA THR A 122 6.47 12.38 -3.53
C THR A 122 7.81 12.84 -4.12
N THR A 123 8.79 11.93 -4.22
CA THR A 123 10.13 12.20 -4.75
C THR A 123 10.28 11.71 -6.19
N PRO A 124 11.11 12.37 -7.02
CA PRO A 124 11.33 11.93 -8.39
C PRO A 124 11.91 10.51 -8.43
N TYR A 125 11.37 9.67 -9.31
CA TYR A 125 11.84 8.30 -9.47
C TYR A 125 13.00 8.24 -10.46
N VAL A 126 14.11 7.63 -10.04
CA VAL A 126 15.28 7.38 -10.88
C VAL A 126 15.51 5.87 -10.96
N PRO A 127 15.34 5.24 -12.13
CA PRO A 127 15.57 3.81 -12.29
C PRO A 127 17.02 3.43 -11.98
N LYS A 128 17.22 2.43 -11.11
CA LYS A 128 18.55 1.88 -10.79
C LYS A 128 19.07 1.07 -11.99
N ARG A 129 20.04 1.61 -12.72
CA ARG A 129 20.64 0.95 -13.90
C ARG A 129 21.77 -0.02 -13.56
N GLY A 130 22.30 -0.01 -12.33
CA GLY A 130 23.40 -0.86 -11.87
C GLY A 130 24.78 -0.41 -12.36
N LEU A 131 24.91 -0.07 -13.65
CA LEU A 131 26.12 0.49 -14.24
C LEU A 131 25.88 1.94 -14.69
N PRO A 132 26.92 2.80 -14.70
CA PRO A 132 26.85 4.09 -15.34
C PRO A 132 26.39 3.91 -16.79
N GLN A 133 25.41 4.71 -17.21
CA GLN A 133 25.06 4.74 -18.62
C GLN A 133 26.26 5.28 -19.37
N ALA A 134 26.72 4.55 -20.40
CA ALA A 134 27.74 5.01 -21.31
C ALA A 134 27.18 6.17 -22.15
N ILE A 135 27.00 7.33 -21.52
CA ILE A 135 26.76 8.59 -22.19
C ILE A 135 28.16 9.17 -22.44
N MET A 136 28.91 8.52 -23.33
CA MET A 136 29.76 9.31 -24.21
C MET A 136 28.93 9.52 -25.47
N PRO A 137 28.66 10.76 -25.88
CA PRO A 137 28.27 10.98 -27.26
C PRO A 137 29.47 10.51 -28.09
N VAL A 138 29.29 9.43 -28.85
CA VAL A 138 30.17 9.19 -30.00
C VAL A 138 29.84 10.33 -30.96
N CYS A 139 30.63 11.40 -30.86
CA CYS A 139 30.76 12.39 -31.91
C CYS A 139 31.33 11.72 -33.16
#